data_AF-H5WVJ3-F1
#
_entry.id   AF-H5WVJ3-F1
#
_cell.length_a   1.000
_cell.length_b   1.000
_cell.length_c   1.000
_cell.angle_alpha   90.00
_cell.angle_beta   90.00
_cell.angle_gamma   90.00
#
_symmetry.space_group_name_H-M   'P 1'
#
loop_
_entity.id
_entity.type
_entity.pdbx_description
1 polymer ?
#
loop_
_entity_poly.entity_id
_entity_poly.type
_entity_poly.pdbx_seq_one_letter_code
_entity_poly.pdbx_strand_id
1 'polypeptide(L)'
;MTRQLNFCLEITRPHWQLHDKLNFGLPIALLAWSRTASDVDSGPPPDVAVLLAQALVQAHRVSFLVADEALPITMAAAGSSSVQSIPSRGVVSALAARWHGEPTHWHWLSTCDAKVARTLFDQAGFDWTLQAQVVLLSPADAPAPVLDLELTQALCRGGSPELVPVLRAAGIRIVVRPGVDGAAVGLVGLADDQAEGWLQELEGLCRSKGWTVAREADG
;
A
#
# COMPACT_ATOMS: atom_id res chain seq x y z
N MET A 1 27.36 0.00 -6.89
CA MET A 1 26.13 -0.77 -7.20
C MET A 1 25.14 0.19 -7.82
N THR A 2 24.60 -0.13 -8.98
CA THR A 2 23.61 0.73 -9.67
C THR A 2 22.26 0.57 -8.97
N ARG A 3 21.66 1.68 -8.52
CA ARG A 3 20.32 1.70 -7.95
C ARG A 3 19.30 1.79 -9.07
N GLN A 4 18.51 0.74 -9.26
CA GLN A 4 17.56 0.66 -10.37
C GLN A 4 16.17 0.23 -9.89
N LEU A 5 15.13 0.90 -10.40
CA LEU A 5 13.74 0.49 -10.32
C LEU A 5 13.22 0.12 -11.71
N ASN A 6 12.39 -0.92 -11.77
CA ASN A 6 11.79 -1.41 -13.00
C ASN A 6 10.28 -1.20 -12.94
N PHE A 7 9.75 -0.48 -13.90
CA PHE A 7 8.32 -0.23 -14.04
C PHE A 7 7.80 -1.14 -15.14
N CYS A 8 6.74 -1.88 -14.84
CA CYS A 8 6.09 -2.79 -15.78
C CYS A 8 4.60 -2.42 -15.80
N LEU A 9 4.12 -1.90 -16.93
CA LEU A 9 2.73 -1.46 -17.05
C LEU A 9 1.77 -2.61 -17.42
N GLU A 10 2.31 -3.78 -17.79
CA GLU A 10 1.53 -4.97 -18.11
C GLU A 10 1.99 -6.19 -17.29
N ILE A 11 1.11 -6.67 -16.42
CA ILE A 11 1.32 -7.94 -15.70
C ILE A 11 1.00 -9.10 -16.65
N THR A 12 1.88 -9.39 -17.59
CA THR A 12 1.74 -10.59 -18.45
C THR A 12 2.21 -11.87 -17.74
N ARG A 13 2.94 -11.74 -16.62
CA ARG A 13 3.58 -12.87 -15.96
C ARG A 13 2.84 -13.31 -14.70
N PRO A 14 2.42 -14.58 -14.60
CA PRO A 14 1.57 -15.07 -13.50
C PRO A 14 2.27 -15.14 -12.13
N HIS A 15 3.59 -15.03 -12.08
CA HIS A 15 4.36 -15.20 -10.83
C HIS A 15 4.18 -14.07 -9.82
N TRP A 16 3.61 -12.93 -10.21
CA TRP A 16 3.40 -11.80 -9.28
C TRP A 16 2.22 -12.01 -8.33
N GLN A 17 1.29 -12.95 -8.62
CA GLN A 17 0.10 -13.29 -7.81
C GLN A 17 -0.78 -12.10 -7.38
N LEU A 18 -0.67 -10.96 -8.06
CA LEU A 18 -1.42 -9.75 -7.74
C LEU A 18 -2.83 -9.71 -8.33
N HIS A 19 -3.14 -10.57 -9.31
CA HIS A 19 -4.36 -10.47 -10.11
C HIS A 19 -5.62 -10.55 -9.22
N ASP A 20 -5.72 -11.56 -8.35
CA ASP A 20 -6.87 -11.72 -7.46
C ASP A 20 -6.94 -10.62 -6.37
N LYS A 21 -5.78 -10.08 -5.96
CA LYS A 21 -5.69 -9.05 -4.91
C LYS A 21 -6.01 -7.65 -5.40
N LEU A 22 -5.90 -7.41 -6.70
CA LEU A 22 -6.13 -6.13 -7.37
C LEU A 22 -7.20 -6.23 -8.48
N ASN A 23 -8.09 -7.23 -8.42
CA ASN A 23 -9.16 -7.42 -9.40
C ASN A 23 -10.29 -6.38 -9.26
N PHE A 24 -10.01 -5.12 -9.59
CA PHE A 24 -11.00 -4.05 -9.63
C PHE A 24 -11.65 -3.89 -11.01
N GLY A 25 -11.34 -4.79 -11.96
CA GLY A 25 -11.74 -4.63 -13.37
C GLY A 25 -11.07 -3.45 -14.07
N LEU A 26 -9.91 -3.02 -13.55
CA LEU A 26 -9.15 -1.87 -14.03
C LEU A 26 -7.70 -2.29 -14.34
N PRO A 27 -6.98 -1.57 -15.22
CA PRO A 27 -5.57 -1.82 -15.48
C PRO A 27 -4.74 -1.76 -14.20
N ILE A 28 -3.79 -2.69 -14.08
CA ILE A 28 -2.87 -2.78 -12.95
C ILE A 28 -1.49 -2.37 -13.45
N ALA A 29 -0.90 -1.37 -12.81
CA ALA A 29 0.50 -1.04 -13.02
C ALA A 29 1.37 -1.74 -11.96
N LEU A 30 2.56 -2.19 -12.36
CA LEU A 30 3.49 -2.90 -11.49
C LEU A 30 4.80 -2.10 -11.37
N LEU A 31 5.27 -2.00 -10.14
CA LEU A 31 6.58 -1.46 -9.81
C LEU A 31 7.39 -2.55 -9.11
N ALA A 32 8.51 -2.94 -9.71
CA ALA A 32 9.41 -3.95 -9.17
C ALA A 32 10.81 -3.38 -8.97
N TRP A 33 11.56 -3.99 -8.05
CA TRP A 33 12.96 -3.64 -7.80
C TRP A 33 13.84 -4.87 -7.91
N SER A 34 14.94 -4.76 -8.65
CA SER A 34 15.91 -5.83 -8.76
C SER A 34 16.81 -5.85 -7.53
N ARG A 35 16.75 -6.94 -6.75
CA ARG A 35 17.75 -7.21 -5.72
C ARG A 35 18.97 -7.86 -6.34
N THR A 36 20.15 -7.31 -6.09
CA THR A 36 21.36 -8.13 -6.05
C THR A 36 21.33 -8.94 -4.75
N ALA A 37 20.77 -10.14 -4.81
CA ALA A 37 20.96 -11.24 -3.84
C ALA A 37 20.87 -10.87 -2.34
N SER A 38 19.71 -10.43 -1.86
CA SER A 38 19.45 -10.46 -0.41
C SER A 38 18.24 -11.36 -0.09
N ASP A 39 18.18 -11.80 1.16
CA ASP A 39 17.29 -12.82 1.73
C ASP A 39 15.85 -12.73 1.22
N VAL A 40 15.36 -13.82 0.64
CA VAL A 40 13.93 -14.02 0.34
C VAL A 40 13.10 -13.64 1.59
N ASP A 41 11.93 -13.04 1.39
CA ASP A 41 11.02 -12.62 2.47
C ASP A 41 11.50 -11.46 3.37
N SER A 42 12.16 -10.45 2.81
CA SER A 42 12.63 -9.27 3.57
C SER A 42 11.94 -7.95 3.24
N GLY A 43 10.90 -7.96 2.40
CA GLY A 43 10.22 -6.74 1.97
C GLY A 43 11.09 -5.84 1.07
N PRO A 44 10.70 -4.57 0.86
CA PRO A 44 11.51 -3.62 0.10
C PRO A 44 12.84 -3.34 0.81
N PRO A 45 13.96 -3.25 0.08
CA PRO A 45 15.21 -2.72 0.62
C PRO A 45 14.99 -1.36 1.33
N PRO A 46 15.71 -1.03 2.41
CA PRO A 46 15.45 0.18 3.19
C PRO A 46 15.45 1.48 2.39
N ASP A 47 16.30 1.59 1.37
CA ASP A 47 16.36 2.77 0.50
C ASP A 47 15.19 2.83 -0.49
N VAL A 48 14.71 1.68 -0.98
CA VAL A 48 13.46 1.56 -1.75
C VAL A 48 12.27 1.93 -0.86
N ALA A 49 12.19 1.42 0.37
CA ALA A 49 11.11 1.74 1.30
C ALA A 49 11.02 3.25 1.59
N VAL A 50 12.16 3.91 1.80
CA VAL A 50 12.23 5.38 1.95
C VAL A 50 11.75 6.11 0.70
N LEU A 51 12.19 5.66 -0.48
CA LEU A 51 11.82 6.25 -1.76
C LEU A 51 10.32 6.11 -2.04
N LEU A 52 9.77 4.91 -1.85
CA LEU A 52 8.35 4.63 -1.99
C LEU A 52 7.52 5.46 -1.01
N ALA A 53 7.89 5.49 0.27
CA ALA A 53 7.16 6.27 1.26
C ALA A 53 7.11 7.77 0.90
N GLN A 54 8.20 8.31 0.36
CA GLN A 54 8.26 9.69 -0.14
C GLN A 54 7.36 9.91 -1.35
N ALA A 55 7.40 9.02 -2.34
CA ALA A 55 6.56 9.11 -3.53
C ALA A 55 5.07 8.96 -3.20
N LEU A 56 4.73 8.06 -2.27
CA LEU A 56 3.35 7.85 -1.82
C LEU A 56 2.79 9.14 -1.20
N VAL A 57 3.53 9.83 -0.32
CA VAL A 57 3.01 11.03 0.36
C VAL A 57 3.18 12.34 -0.42
N GLN A 58 3.89 12.35 -1.55
CA GLN A 58 4.24 13.59 -2.26
C GLN A 58 3.00 14.38 -2.72
N ALA A 59 2.03 13.68 -3.32
CA ALA A 59 0.76 14.25 -3.79
C ALA A 59 -0.46 13.63 -3.10
N HIS A 60 -0.24 12.69 -2.17
CA HIS A 60 -1.32 11.92 -1.58
C HIS A 60 -1.27 11.90 -0.06
N ARG A 61 -2.44 11.69 0.53
CA ARG A 61 -2.59 11.15 1.86
C ARG A 61 -2.63 9.63 1.72
N VAL A 62 -1.79 8.97 2.50
CA VAL A 62 -1.60 7.51 2.48
C VAL A 62 -2.34 6.91 3.67
N SER A 63 -3.28 6.02 3.42
CA SER A 63 -4.02 5.27 4.44
C SER A 63 -3.66 3.79 4.39
N PHE A 64 -3.26 3.20 5.52
CA PHE A 64 -2.89 1.78 5.61
C PHE A 64 -3.27 1.18 6.97
N LEU A 65 -3.33 -0.14 7.03
CA LEU A 65 -3.71 -0.87 8.23
C LEU A 65 -2.55 -1.01 9.20
N VAL A 66 -2.84 -0.78 10.48
CA VAL A 66 -1.91 -0.93 11.60
C VAL A 66 -2.58 -1.70 12.73
N ALA A 67 -1.81 -2.56 13.39
CA ALA A 67 -2.25 -3.24 14.61
C ALA A 67 -2.18 -2.30 15.81
N ASP A 68 -3.05 -2.50 16.81
CA ASP A 68 -3.14 -1.66 18.01
C ASP A 68 -1.81 -1.53 18.78
N GLU A 69 -1.08 -2.64 18.91
CA GLU A 69 0.22 -2.69 19.59
C GLU A 69 1.29 -1.87 18.87
N ALA A 70 1.10 -1.61 17.58
CA ALA A 70 2.03 -0.91 16.72
C ALA A 70 1.75 0.60 16.64
N LEU A 71 0.68 1.12 17.26
CA LEU A 71 0.41 2.55 17.34
C LEU A 71 1.26 3.18 18.45
N PRO A 72 2.37 3.87 18.15
CA PRO A 72 3.05 4.66 19.14
C PRO A 72 2.14 5.87 19.42
N ILE A 73 1.93 6.18 20.68
CA ILE A 73 1.20 7.37 21.15
C ILE A 73 1.74 8.65 20.46
N THR A 74 2.99 8.64 19.99
CA THR A 74 3.65 9.72 19.26
C THR A 74 3.26 9.87 17.78
N MET A 75 2.72 8.85 17.10
CA MET A 75 2.37 8.95 15.67
C MET A 75 1.10 9.76 15.42
N ALA A 76 0.13 9.75 16.35
CA ALA A 76 -1.06 10.60 16.28
C ALA A 76 -0.78 12.08 16.60
N ALA A 77 0.37 12.38 17.24
CA ALA A 77 0.76 13.74 17.61
C ALA A 77 1.46 14.50 16.47
N ALA A 78 1.91 13.81 15.41
CA ALA A 78 2.39 14.44 14.19
C ALA A 78 1.18 14.96 13.41
N GLY A 79 0.92 16.27 13.47
CA GLY A 79 -0.35 16.91 13.08
C GLY A 79 -0.87 16.71 11.64
N SER A 80 -0.19 15.95 10.79
CA SER A 80 -0.68 15.51 9.47
C SER A 80 -1.29 14.11 9.46
N SER A 81 -1.24 13.39 10.59
CA SER A 81 -1.68 12.00 10.71
C SER A 81 -3.00 11.87 11.47
N SER A 82 -3.82 10.89 11.07
CA SER A 82 -5.07 10.56 11.74
C SER A 82 -5.22 9.05 11.88
N VAL A 83 -5.79 8.61 13.00
CA VAL A 83 -6.06 7.19 13.27
C VAL A 83 -7.56 6.99 13.33
N GLN A 84 -8.06 6.05 12.54
CA GLN A 84 -9.45 5.61 12.59
C GLN A 84 -9.50 4.17 13.10
N SER A 85 -10.10 3.96 14.27
CA SER A 85 -10.32 2.62 14.80
C SER A 85 -11.41 1.90 14.03
N ILE A 86 -11.16 0.64 13.69
CA ILE A 86 -12.17 -0.23 13.10
C ILE A 86 -12.84 -0.97 14.26
N PRO A 87 -14.17 -0.82 14.47
CA PRO A 87 -14.84 -1.53 15.55
C PRO A 87 -14.70 -3.04 15.32
N SER A 88 -14.06 -3.74 16.26
CA SER A 88 -13.96 -5.19 16.21
C SER A 88 -15.35 -5.79 16.39
N ARG A 89 -15.66 -6.85 15.64
CA ARG A 89 -16.85 -7.68 15.93
C ARG A 89 -16.75 -8.13 17.40
N GLY A 90 -17.89 -8.17 18.07
CA GLY A 90 -17.99 -8.36 19.52
C GLY A 90 -17.24 -9.58 20.08
N VAL A 91 -17.31 -9.72 21.41
CA VAL A 91 -16.51 -10.61 22.28
C VAL A 91 -16.10 -11.98 21.70
N VAL A 92 -16.96 -12.62 20.90
CA VAL A 92 -16.71 -13.96 20.32
C VAL A 92 -15.57 -13.98 19.29
N SER A 93 -15.46 -12.98 18.41
CA SER A 93 -14.34 -12.90 17.45
C SER A 93 -13.02 -12.49 18.10
N ALA A 94 -13.08 -11.69 19.17
CA ALA A 94 -11.89 -11.31 19.93
C ALA A 94 -11.24 -12.53 20.63
N LEU A 95 -12.06 -13.49 21.09
CA LEU A 95 -11.56 -14.74 21.69
C LEU A 95 -10.91 -15.67 20.66
N ALA A 96 -11.50 -15.79 19.45
CA ALA A 96 -10.92 -16.59 18.37
C ALA A 96 -9.61 -15.97 17.83
N ALA A 97 -9.58 -14.66 17.60
CA ALA A 97 -8.38 -13.93 17.18
C ALA A 97 -7.21 -14.15 18.15
N ARG A 98 -7.49 -14.11 19.45
CA ARG A 98 -6.50 -14.33 20.51
C ARG A 98 -5.89 -15.74 20.53
N TRP A 99 -6.59 -16.76 20.02
CA TRP A 99 -6.06 -18.12 19.90
C TRP A 99 -5.22 -18.34 18.64
N HIS A 100 -5.45 -17.53 17.60
CA HIS A 100 -4.69 -17.59 16.34
C HIS A 100 -3.55 -16.56 16.26
N GLY A 101 -3.36 -15.75 17.30
CA GLY A 101 -2.35 -14.68 17.29
C GLY A 101 -2.71 -13.51 16.38
N GLU A 102 -3.99 -13.37 16.03
CA GLU A 102 -4.48 -12.26 15.23
C GLU A 102 -4.69 -11.03 16.13
N PRO A 103 -4.37 -9.81 15.65
CA PRO A 103 -4.57 -8.61 16.44
C PRO A 103 -6.06 -8.42 16.73
N THR A 104 -6.41 -8.13 17.99
CA THR A 104 -7.81 -7.96 18.41
C THR A 104 -8.43 -6.63 17.97
N HIS A 105 -7.59 -5.65 17.63
CA HIS A 105 -7.98 -4.33 17.14
C HIS A 105 -7.07 -3.90 16.01
N TRP A 106 -7.68 -3.35 14.96
CA TRP A 106 -7.00 -2.79 13.80
C TRP A 106 -7.43 -1.34 13.63
N HIS A 107 -6.53 -0.55 13.06
CA HIS A 107 -6.79 0.85 12.78
C HIS A 107 -6.34 1.18 11.36
N TRP A 108 -7.03 2.14 10.74
CA TRP A 108 -6.52 2.83 9.58
C TRP A 108 -5.70 4.02 10.06
N LEU A 109 -4.40 4.00 9.76
CA LEU A 109 -3.52 5.15 9.92
C LEU A 109 -3.46 5.88 8.59
N SER A 110 -3.82 7.17 8.59
CA SER A 110 -3.71 8.04 7.42
C SER A 110 -2.69 9.13 7.66
N THR A 111 -1.78 9.38 6.71
CA THR A 111 -0.69 10.36 6.90
C THR A 111 -0.24 11.00 5.59
N CYS A 112 0.38 12.18 5.70
CA CYS A 112 1.16 12.80 4.62
C CYS A 112 2.66 12.90 4.99
N ASP A 113 3.10 12.29 6.10
CA ASP A 113 4.50 12.27 6.52
C ASP A 113 5.19 11.01 5.98
N ALA A 114 6.25 11.18 5.20
CA ALA A 114 7.00 10.06 4.60
C ALA A 114 7.64 9.12 5.65
N LYS A 115 8.05 9.64 6.81
CA LYS A 115 8.60 8.82 7.90
C LYS A 115 7.53 7.94 8.52
N VAL A 116 6.31 8.46 8.67
CA VAL A 116 5.14 7.72 9.15
C VAL A 116 4.71 6.71 8.08
N ALA A 117 4.58 7.12 6.82
CA ALA A 117 4.21 6.22 5.73
C ALA A 117 5.21 5.06 5.59
N ARG A 118 6.51 5.28 5.79
CA ARG A 118 7.52 4.22 5.75
C ARG A 118 7.21 3.07 6.70
N THR A 119 6.54 3.31 7.83
CA THR A 119 6.24 2.22 8.78
C THR A 119 5.30 1.18 8.19
N LEU A 120 4.58 1.49 7.09
CA LEU A 120 3.65 0.56 6.43
C LEU A 120 4.34 -0.75 6.00
N PHE A 121 5.64 -0.72 5.71
CA PHE A 121 6.42 -1.87 5.28
C PHE A 121 6.79 -2.83 6.43
N ASP A 122 6.65 -2.37 7.67
CA ASP A 122 7.07 -3.09 8.88
C ASP A 122 5.89 -3.32 9.86
N GLN A 123 4.64 -3.24 9.39
CA GLN A 123 3.46 -3.36 10.26
C GLN A 123 3.19 -4.81 10.67
N ALA A 124 3.26 -5.06 11.98
CA ALA A 124 2.86 -6.33 12.57
C ALA A 124 1.38 -6.65 12.25
N GLY A 125 1.11 -7.89 11.85
CA GLY A 125 -0.22 -8.35 11.45
C GLY A 125 -0.64 -7.95 10.01
N PHE A 126 0.10 -7.05 9.37
CA PHE A 126 -0.11 -6.62 7.98
C PHE A 126 1.20 -6.74 7.20
N ASP A 127 1.81 -7.92 7.27
CA ASP A 127 3.10 -8.21 6.68
C ASP A 127 3.09 -7.93 5.16
N TRP A 128 4.04 -7.11 4.74
CA TRP A 128 4.23 -6.73 3.34
C TRP A 128 4.60 -7.93 2.47
N THR A 129 5.45 -8.83 2.96
CA THR A 129 5.93 -10.01 2.22
C THR A 129 4.84 -11.06 2.01
N LEU A 130 3.93 -11.18 2.97
CA LEU A 130 2.77 -12.09 2.91
C LEU A 130 1.56 -11.48 2.18
N GLN A 131 1.74 -10.33 1.55
CA GLN A 131 0.70 -9.58 0.86
C GLN A 131 -0.51 -9.19 1.72
N ALA A 132 -0.32 -9.06 3.04
CA ALA A 132 -1.42 -8.77 3.97
C ALA A 132 -1.78 -7.28 4.00
N GLN A 133 -0.86 -6.39 3.61
CA GLN A 133 -1.09 -4.94 3.63
C GLN A 133 -1.98 -4.46 2.48
N VAL A 134 -2.77 -3.42 2.73
CA VAL A 134 -3.49 -2.64 1.72
C VAL A 134 -3.23 -1.16 1.97
N VAL A 135 -2.86 -0.45 0.91
CA VAL A 135 -2.56 0.98 0.98
C VAL A 135 -3.51 1.73 0.05
N LEU A 136 -4.12 2.79 0.55
CA LEU A 136 -5.07 3.63 -0.17
C LEU A 136 -4.50 5.03 -0.29
N LEU A 137 -4.56 5.61 -1.49
CA LEU A 137 -4.08 6.95 -1.76
C LEU A 137 -5.27 7.86 -2.07
N SER A 138 -5.44 8.92 -1.29
CA SER A 138 -6.37 10.03 -1.55
C SER A 138 -5.57 11.31 -1.80
N PRO A 139 -6.17 12.41 -2.31
CA PRO A 139 -5.47 13.70 -2.42
C PRO A 139 -4.82 14.11 -1.08
N ALA A 140 -3.65 14.76 -1.11
CA ALA A 140 -2.95 15.17 0.11
C ALA A 140 -3.75 16.15 0.99
N ASP A 141 -4.57 17.00 0.37
CA ASP A 141 -5.45 17.98 1.01
C ASP A 141 -6.83 17.43 1.38
N ALA A 142 -7.16 16.20 0.95
CA ALA A 142 -8.42 15.56 1.32
C ALA A 142 -8.40 15.14 2.81
N PRO A 143 -9.57 15.10 3.46
CA PRO A 143 -9.70 14.47 4.76
C PRO A 143 -9.31 12.98 4.68
N ALA A 144 -8.95 12.40 5.82
CA ALA A 144 -8.74 10.96 5.88
C ALA A 144 -10.02 10.21 5.51
N PRO A 145 -9.93 9.14 4.69
CA PRO A 145 -11.10 8.37 4.30
C PRO A 145 -11.71 7.71 5.52
N VAL A 146 -13.04 7.72 5.61
CA VAL A 146 -13.78 6.99 6.65
C VAL A 146 -14.11 5.61 6.11
N LEU A 147 -13.43 4.59 6.63
CA LEU A 147 -13.54 3.21 6.15
C LEU A 147 -14.21 2.36 7.22
N ASP A 148 -15.38 1.81 6.93
CA ASP A 148 -16.05 0.92 7.87
C ASP A 148 -15.45 -0.50 7.85
N LEU A 149 -15.97 -1.34 8.75
CA LEU A 149 -15.50 -2.73 8.88
C LEU A 149 -15.79 -3.55 7.62
N GLU A 150 -16.93 -3.33 6.96
CA GLU A 150 -17.34 -4.12 5.80
C GLU A 150 -16.42 -3.85 4.60
N LEU A 151 -16.19 -2.57 4.30
CA LEU A 151 -15.26 -2.14 3.26
C LEU A 151 -13.83 -2.59 3.57
N THR A 152 -13.40 -2.50 4.83
CA THR A 152 -12.08 -2.99 5.23
C THR A 152 -11.95 -4.50 4.98
N GLN A 153 -12.94 -5.29 5.39
CA GLN A 153 -12.94 -6.74 5.14
C GLN A 153 -12.96 -7.08 3.65
N ALA A 154 -13.70 -6.32 2.85
CA ALA A 154 -13.72 -6.49 1.40
C ALA A 154 -12.34 -6.23 0.80
N LEU A 155 -11.70 -5.12 1.15
CA LEU A 155 -10.34 -4.77 0.72
C LEU A 155 -9.29 -5.82 1.11
N CYS A 156 -9.36 -6.34 2.34
CA CYS A 156 -8.42 -7.37 2.80
C CYS A 156 -8.55 -8.67 2.00
N ARG A 157 -9.78 -9.07 1.62
CA ARG A 157 -10.03 -10.26 0.79
C ARG A 157 -9.48 -10.12 -0.62
N GLY A 158 -9.54 -8.92 -1.21
CA GLY A 158 -9.01 -8.65 -2.55
C GLY A 158 -9.73 -7.51 -3.24
N GLY A 159 -9.41 -7.30 -4.52
CA GLY A 159 -10.12 -6.36 -5.37
C GLY A 159 -11.46 -6.94 -5.83
N SER A 160 -12.46 -6.08 -5.98
CA SER A 160 -13.70 -6.39 -6.71
C SER A 160 -14.13 -5.16 -7.50
N PRO A 161 -14.63 -5.30 -8.74
CA PRO A 161 -15.16 -4.17 -9.51
C PRO A 161 -16.26 -3.40 -8.78
N GLU A 162 -17.04 -4.09 -7.92
CA GLU A 162 -18.11 -3.50 -7.12
C GLU A 162 -17.60 -2.49 -6.09
N LEU A 163 -16.34 -2.60 -5.67
CA LEU A 163 -15.72 -1.67 -4.71
C LEU A 163 -15.32 -0.34 -5.33
N VAL A 164 -15.10 -0.28 -6.65
CA VAL A 164 -14.63 0.93 -7.34
C VAL A 164 -15.52 2.16 -7.06
N PRO A 165 -16.85 2.13 -7.23
CA PRO A 165 -17.69 3.30 -6.92
C PRO A 165 -17.65 3.68 -5.44
N VAL A 166 -17.57 2.70 -4.53
CA VAL A 166 -17.50 2.93 -3.07
C VAL A 166 -16.19 3.63 -2.71
N LEU A 167 -15.07 3.14 -3.24
CA LEU A 167 -13.74 3.73 -3.01
C LEU A 167 -13.63 5.14 -3.59
N ARG A 168 -14.17 5.37 -4.79
CA ARG A 168 -14.23 6.72 -5.39
C ARG A 168 -15.07 7.67 -4.52
N ALA A 169 -16.22 7.22 -4.03
CA ALA A 169 -17.07 8.02 -3.14
C ALA A 169 -16.38 8.36 -1.81
N ALA A 170 -15.50 7.47 -1.32
CA ALA A 170 -14.62 7.72 -0.17
C ALA A 170 -13.41 8.62 -0.48
N GLY A 171 -13.27 9.12 -1.71
CA GLY A 171 -12.18 10.00 -2.13
C GLY A 171 -10.86 9.28 -2.43
N ILE A 172 -10.86 7.95 -2.53
CA ILE A 172 -9.68 7.17 -2.90
C ILE A 172 -9.42 7.31 -4.40
N ARG A 173 -8.15 7.44 -4.76
CA ARG A 173 -7.65 7.49 -6.13
C ARG A 173 -6.90 6.24 -6.52
N ILE A 174 -6.03 5.73 -5.66
CA ILE A 174 -5.18 4.58 -6.01
C ILE A 174 -5.25 3.55 -4.89
N VAL A 175 -5.40 2.29 -5.27
CA VAL A 175 -5.21 1.14 -4.37
C VAL A 175 -3.85 0.53 -4.66
N VAL A 176 -3.06 0.32 -3.62
CA VAL A 176 -1.70 -0.18 -3.70
C VAL A 176 -1.60 -1.47 -2.87
N ARG A 177 -1.01 -2.51 -3.46
CA ARG A 177 -0.82 -3.82 -2.82
C ARG A 177 0.61 -4.33 -3.02
N PRO A 178 1.24 -4.89 -1.97
CA PRO A 178 2.48 -5.65 -2.13
C PRO A 178 2.33 -6.83 -3.11
N GLY A 179 3.36 -7.08 -3.91
CA GLY A 179 3.56 -8.34 -4.62
C GLY A 179 4.21 -9.41 -3.75
N VAL A 180 4.42 -10.61 -4.31
CA VAL A 180 5.05 -11.76 -3.64
C VAL A 180 6.47 -11.37 -3.14
N ASP A 181 6.83 -11.88 -1.96
CA ASP A 181 8.10 -11.69 -1.25
C ASP A 181 8.46 -10.21 -0.97
N GLY A 182 7.51 -9.30 -1.20
CA GLY A 182 7.76 -7.87 -1.17
C GLY A 182 8.79 -7.41 -2.20
N ALA A 183 8.89 -8.06 -3.36
CA ALA A 183 9.81 -7.66 -4.44
C ALA A 183 9.18 -6.68 -5.45
N ALA A 184 7.88 -6.45 -5.34
CA ALA A 184 7.12 -5.55 -6.18
C ALA A 184 5.93 -4.95 -5.44
N VAL A 185 5.29 -3.99 -6.08
CA VAL A 185 4.04 -3.40 -5.67
C VAL A 185 3.14 -3.23 -6.89
N GLY A 186 1.89 -3.64 -6.76
CA GLY A 186 0.84 -3.41 -7.75
C GLY A 186 0.02 -2.18 -7.37
N LEU A 187 -0.39 -1.42 -8.39
CA LEU A 187 -1.18 -0.21 -8.26
C LEU A 187 -2.39 -0.29 -9.19
N VAL A 188 -3.55 0.13 -8.68
CA VAL A 188 -4.75 0.32 -9.49
C VAL A 188 -5.23 1.74 -9.29
N GLY A 189 -5.19 2.53 -10.38
CA GLY A 189 -5.84 3.83 -10.45
C GLY A 189 -7.34 3.65 -10.57
N LEU A 190 -8.11 4.33 -9.74
CA LEU A 190 -9.56 4.27 -9.74
C LEU A 190 -10.16 5.20 -10.79
N ALA A 191 -9.41 6.12 -11.38
CA ALA A 191 -9.76 6.83 -12.62
C ALA A 191 -8.56 6.77 -13.57
N ASP A 192 -8.81 7.03 -14.86
CA ASP A 192 -7.93 6.65 -15.97
C ASP A 192 -6.44 6.89 -15.71
N ASP A 193 -5.87 8.04 -15.97
CA ASP A 193 -4.44 8.32 -15.84
C ASP A 193 -3.80 8.23 -14.42
N GLN A 194 -4.51 7.86 -13.35
CA GLN A 194 -4.04 8.07 -11.97
C GLN A 194 -2.80 7.24 -11.60
N ALA A 195 -2.78 5.94 -11.97
CA ALA A 195 -1.63 5.09 -11.68
C ALA A 195 -0.39 5.54 -12.49
N GLU A 196 -0.58 5.88 -13.76
CA GLU A 196 0.48 6.37 -14.64
C GLU A 196 1.04 7.73 -14.16
N GLY A 197 0.16 8.64 -13.76
CA GLY A 197 0.55 9.93 -13.20
C GLY A 197 1.43 9.77 -11.96
N TRP A 198 1.04 8.88 -11.03
CA TRP A 198 1.87 8.59 -9.85
C TRP A 198 3.22 7.95 -10.23
N LEU A 199 3.25 7.05 -11.21
CA LEU A 199 4.52 6.47 -11.69
C LEU A 199 5.45 7.53 -12.30
N GLN A 200 4.91 8.51 -13.02
CA GLN A 200 5.71 9.63 -13.54
C GLN A 200 6.29 10.50 -12.43
N GLU A 201 5.52 10.75 -11.37
CA GLU A 201 6.01 11.46 -10.17
C GLU A 201 7.13 10.68 -9.48
N LEU A 202 6.93 9.37 -9.26
CA LEU A 202 7.96 8.49 -8.70
C LEU A 202 9.22 8.51 -9.58
N GLU A 203 9.08 8.46 -10.89
CA GLU A 203 10.22 8.52 -11.82
C GLU A 203 11.01 9.82 -11.68
N GLY A 204 10.32 10.96 -11.56
CA GLY A 204 10.94 12.24 -11.26
C GLY A 204 11.71 12.22 -9.94
N LEU A 205 11.10 11.65 -8.89
CA LEU A 205 11.74 11.50 -7.57
C LEU A 205 12.99 10.61 -7.65
N CYS A 206 12.91 9.48 -8.35
CA CYS A 206 14.03 8.57 -8.58
C CYS A 206 15.22 9.29 -9.20
N ARG A 207 14.99 10.00 -10.31
CA ARG A 207 16.03 10.75 -11.03
C ARG A 207 16.68 11.80 -10.13
N SER A 208 15.89 12.54 -9.34
CA SER A 208 16.43 13.53 -8.39
C SER A 208 17.32 12.93 -7.28
N LYS A 209 17.18 11.62 -7.02
CA LYS A 209 17.96 10.87 -6.03
C LYS A 209 19.06 10.00 -6.64
N GLY A 210 19.30 10.13 -7.95
CA GLY A 210 20.31 9.37 -8.67
C GLY A 210 19.95 7.89 -8.90
N TRP A 211 18.67 7.55 -8.87
CA TRP A 211 18.18 6.23 -9.26
C TRP A 211 17.94 6.18 -10.77
N THR A 212 18.22 5.03 -11.37
CA THR A 212 17.82 4.72 -12.74
C THR A 212 16.44 4.09 -12.73
N VAL A 213 15.58 4.49 -13.67
CA VAL A 213 14.27 3.87 -13.89
C VAL A 213 14.29 3.22 -15.27
N ALA A 214 13.96 1.94 -15.32
CA ALA A 214 13.70 1.24 -16.57
C ALA A 214 12.20 1.00 -16.69
N ARG A 215 11.61 1.34 -17.84
CA ARG A 215 10.26 0.91 -18.20
C ARG A 215 10.39 -0.31 -19.11
N GLU A 216 9.85 -1.44 -18.71
CA GLU A 216 9.66 -2.55 -19.66
C GLU A 216 8.61 -2.09 -20.67
N ALA A 217 9.04 -1.90 -21.92
CA ALA A 217 8.13 -1.66 -23.03
C ALA A 217 7.40 -2.97 -23.37
N ASP A 218 6.13 -2.87 -23.72
CA ASP A 218 5.28 -3.97 -24.17
C ASP A 218 6.04 -4.80 -25.23
N GLY A 219 6.46 -6.00 -24.83
CA GLY A 219 7.26 -6.93 -25.63
C GLY A 219 6.46 -8.14 -26.05
#